data_AF-A0A952JQH1-F1
#
_entry.id   AF-A0A952JQH1-F1
#
_cell.length_a   1.000
_cell.length_b   1.000
_cell.length_c   1.000
_cell.angle_alpha   90.00
_cell.angle_beta   90.00
_cell.angle_gamma   90.00
#
_symmetry.space_group_name_H-M   'P 1'
#
loop_
_entity.id
_entity.type
_entity.pdbx_description
1 polymer ?
#
loop_
_entity_poly.entity_id
_entity_poly.type
_entity_poly.pdbx_seq_one_letter_code
_entity_poly.pdbx_strand_id
1 'polypeptide(L)'
;MKKIKLLIIGLILLFGLTNLKAQTLLPKLQNLFGAENVITVDSSAYKEFYKIKVMQLIDHNDESKGTFKQEVLLGYNDVSAPTVMLIHGYWILDIFRLR
;
A
#
# COMPACT_ATOMS: atom_id res chain seq x y z
N MET A 1 45.12 0.53 20.69
CA MET A 1 43.78 -0.08 20.91
C MET A 1 42.60 0.89 20.65
N LYS A 2 42.64 2.17 21.04
CA LYS A 2 41.55 3.14 20.77
C LYS A 2 41.18 3.29 19.28
N LYS A 3 42.18 3.40 18.40
CA LYS A 3 41.97 3.57 16.94
C LYS A 3 41.29 2.35 16.29
N ILE A 4 41.66 1.14 16.72
CA ILE A 4 41.05 -0.12 16.26
C ILE A 4 39.59 -0.22 16.71
N LYS A 5 39.29 0.19 17.96
CA LYS A 5 37.90 0.24 18.45
C LYS A 5 37.05 1.24 17.66
N LEU A 6 37.58 2.41 17.32
CA LEU A 6 36.89 3.38 16.44
C LEU A 6 36.61 2.81 15.05
N LEU A 7 37.57 2.08 14.49
CA LEU A 7 37.46 1.49 13.15
C LEU A 7 36.39 0.39 13.10
N ILE A 8 36.30 -0.42 14.15
CA ILE A 8 35.23 -1.42 14.29
C ILE A 8 33.85 -0.77 14.46
N ILE A 9 33.73 0.30 15.25
CA ILE A 9 32.46 1.03 15.41
C ILE A 9 32.02 1.66 14.09
N GLY A 10 32.96 2.26 13.33
CA GLY A 10 32.69 2.80 12.00
C GLY A 10 32.21 1.73 11.02
N LEU A 11 32.81 0.53 11.06
CA LEU A 11 32.41 -0.58 10.21
C LEU A 11 31.00 -1.08 10.55
N ILE A 12 30.68 -1.21 11.85
CA ILE A 12 29.33 -1.62 12.32
C ILE A 12 28.26 -0.61 11.89
N LEU A 13 28.54 0.69 11.98
CA LEU A 13 27.63 1.74 11.52
C LEU A 13 27.41 1.69 10.00
N LEU A 14 28.44 1.39 9.22
CA LEU A 14 28.34 1.25 7.77
C LEU A 14 27.47 0.05 7.35
N PHE A 15 27.60 -1.08 8.06
CA PHE A 15 26.77 -2.28 7.82
C PHE A 15 25.34 -2.15 8.37
N GLY A 16 25.10 -1.31 9.37
CA GLY A 16 23.77 -1.11 9.96
C GLY A 16 22.78 -0.38 9.03
N LEU A 17 23.28 0.47 8.13
CA LEU A 17 22.43 1.29 7.25
C LEU A 17 21.89 0.54 6.01
N THR A 18 22.46 -0.61 5.65
CA THR A 18 22.11 -1.31 4.40
C THR A 18 20.81 -2.11 4.47
N ASN A 19 20.20 -2.25 5.65
CA ASN A 19 18.97 -3.05 5.86
C ASN A 19 17.68 -2.22 5.92
N LEU A 20 17.75 -0.91 5.68
CA LEU A 20 16.55 -0.07 5.54
C LEU A 20 15.90 -0.31 4.18
N LYS A 21 15.16 -1.42 4.04
CA LYS A 21 14.21 -1.57 2.93
C LYS A 21 13.11 -0.52 3.10
N ALA A 22 12.82 0.22 2.04
CA ALA A 22 11.62 1.05 1.99
C ALA A 22 10.40 0.14 2.27
N GLN A 23 9.64 0.48 3.30
CA GLN A 23 8.48 -0.30 3.70
C GLN A 23 7.37 -0.10 2.68
N THR A 24 7.07 -1.13 1.89
CA THR A 24 5.92 -1.11 0.97
C THR A 24 4.61 -1.16 1.75
N LEU A 25 3.54 -0.62 1.17
CA LEU A 25 2.20 -0.67 1.76
C LEU A 25 1.57 -2.05 1.67
N LEU A 26 1.95 -2.87 0.68
CA LEU A 26 1.32 -4.15 0.40
C LEU A 26 1.13 -5.04 1.64
N PRO A 27 2.14 -5.31 2.49
CA PRO A 27 1.95 -6.15 3.67
C PRO A 27 0.96 -5.57 4.68
N LYS A 28 0.92 -4.23 4.80
CA LYS A 28 -0.03 -3.55 5.70
C LYS A 28 -1.46 -3.69 5.16
N LEU A 29 -1.65 -3.47 3.86
CA LEU A 29 -2.95 -3.61 3.22
C LEU A 29 -3.44 -5.06 3.27
N GLN A 30 -2.58 -6.03 2.99
CA GLN A 30 -2.94 -7.45 3.07
C GLN A 30 -3.29 -7.89 4.49
N ASN A 31 -2.63 -7.34 5.52
CA ASN A 31 -3.00 -7.59 6.92
C ASN A 31 -4.39 -7.01 7.26
N LEU A 32 -4.70 -5.81 6.73
CA LEU A 32 -5.97 -5.13 7.01
C LEU A 32 -7.18 -5.74 6.27
N PHE A 33 -7.00 -6.10 4.99
CA PHE A 33 -8.10 -6.50 4.11
C PHE A 33 -8.10 -7.99 3.74
N GLY A 34 -7.06 -8.74 4.12
CA GLY A 34 -6.83 -10.12 3.66
C GLY A 34 -5.97 -10.17 2.40
N ALA A 35 -5.06 -11.14 2.33
CA ALA A 35 -4.09 -11.25 1.25
C ALA A 35 -4.75 -11.50 -0.12
N GLU A 36 -5.89 -12.19 -0.13
CA GLU A 36 -6.69 -12.49 -1.32
C GLU A 36 -7.48 -11.28 -1.85
N ASN A 37 -7.61 -10.23 -1.05
CA ASN A 37 -8.40 -9.04 -1.37
C ASN A 37 -7.53 -7.87 -1.83
N VAL A 38 -6.20 -7.98 -1.79
CA VAL A 38 -5.27 -6.92 -2.18
C VAL A 38 -4.29 -7.44 -3.22
N ILE A 39 -4.32 -6.82 -4.41
CA ILE A 39 -3.37 -7.11 -5.48
C ILE A 39 -2.68 -5.82 -5.93
N THR A 40 -1.41 -5.94 -6.30
CA THR A 40 -0.68 -4.88 -7.00
C THR A 40 -1.17 -4.80 -8.45
N VAL A 41 -1.25 -3.58 -8.97
CA VAL A 41 -1.60 -3.28 -10.36
C VAL A 41 -0.52 -2.36 -10.93
N ASP A 42 -0.20 -2.51 -12.21
CA ASP A 42 0.76 -1.63 -12.87
C ASP A 42 0.20 -0.21 -13.00
N SER A 43 1.09 0.78 -12.84
CA SER A 43 0.76 2.18 -13.03
C SER A 43 1.98 2.97 -13.47
N SER A 44 1.80 3.88 -14.41
CA SER A 44 2.81 4.87 -14.78
C SER A 44 2.81 6.11 -13.86
N ALA A 45 1.76 6.29 -13.04
CA ALA A 45 1.53 7.49 -12.25
C ALA A 45 1.88 7.33 -10.76
N TYR A 46 1.94 6.09 -10.25
CA TYR A 46 2.19 5.80 -8.84
C TYR A 46 3.30 4.77 -8.67
N LYS A 47 4.15 4.95 -7.64
CA LYS A 47 5.17 3.95 -7.28
C LYS A 47 4.55 2.64 -6.79
N GLU A 48 3.45 2.74 -6.07
CA GLU A 48 2.67 1.61 -5.60
C GLU A 48 1.20 1.85 -5.99
N PHE A 49 0.61 0.91 -6.71
CA PHE A 49 -0.80 0.98 -7.12
C PHE A 49 -1.49 -0.34 -6.81
N TYR A 50 -2.63 -0.27 -6.13
CA TYR A 50 -3.30 -1.44 -5.60
C TYR A 50 -4.76 -1.49 -6.01
N LYS A 51 -5.27 -2.68 -6.30
CA LYS A 51 -6.71 -2.98 -6.31
C LYS A 51 -7.06 -3.72 -5.03
N ILE A 52 -8.04 -3.18 -4.31
CA ILE A 52 -8.46 -3.65 -2.99
C ILE A 52 -9.95 -3.97 -3.06
N LYS A 53 -10.34 -5.17 -2.60
CA LYS A 53 -11.74 -5.55 -2.39
C LYS A 53 -12.11 -5.28 -0.93
N VAL A 54 -12.91 -4.26 -0.69
CA VAL A 54 -13.36 -3.85 0.64
C VAL A 54 -14.78 -4.37 0.86
N MET A 55 -15.03 -5.05 1.98
CA MET A 55 -16.39 -5.41 2.38
C MET A 55 -17.10 -4.17 2.92
N GLN A 56 -18.27 -3.84 2.38
CA GLN A 56 -19.10 -2.72 2.81
C GLN A 56 -20.51 -3.19 3.17
N LEU A 57 -21.12 -2.54 4.16
CA LEU A 57 -22.51 -2.77 4.52
C LEU A 57 -23.43 -2.32 3.38
N ILE A 58 -24.51 -3.08 3.14
CA ILE A 58 -25.58 -2.66 2.22
C ILE A 58 -26.40 -1.53 2.84
N ASP A 59 -26.65 -1.63 4.15
CA ASP A 59 -27.30 -0.58 4.94
C ASP A 59 -26.42 -0.29 6.18
N HIS A 60 -25.94 0.93 6.30
CA HIS A 60 -25.10 1.36 7.42
C HIS A 60 -25.87 1.46 8.74
N ASN A 61 -27.20 1.46 8.70
CA ASN A 61 -28.05 1.49 9.88
C ASN A 61 -28.59 0.10 10.27
N ASP A 62 -28.48 -0.89 9.39
CA ASP A 62 -28.98 -2.25 9.59
C ASP A 62 -28.02 -3.30 9.00
N GLU A 63 -27.10 -3.80 9.83
CA GLU A 63 -26.12 -4.80 9.44
C GLU A 63 -26.75 -6.14 9.00
N SER A 64 -28.02 -6.41 9.37
CA SER A 64 -28.72 -7.64 8.95
C SER A 64 -28.98 -7.70 7.45
N LYS A 65 -28.91 -6.55 6.76
CA LYS A 65 -29.04 -6.48 5.29
C LYS A 65 -27.83 -7.07 4.57
N GLY A 66 -26.75 -7.35 5.29
CA GLY A 66 -25.56 -7.99 4.75
C GLY A 66 -24.58 -7.00 4.13
N THR A 67 -23.66 -7.55 3.32
CA THR A 67 -22.50 -6.82 2.80
C THR A 67 -22.30 -7.08 1.32
N PHE A 68 -21.64 -6.14 0.64
CA PHE A 68 -21.13 -6.33 -0.71
C PHE A 68 -19.63 -6.05 -0.80
N LYS A 69 -18.99 -6.51 -1.88
CA LYS A 69 -17.58 -6.23 -2.18
C LYS A 69 -17.48 -4.97 -3.03
N GLN A 70 -16.87 -3.92 -2.49
CA GLN A 70 -16.52 -2.70 -3.21
C GLN A 70 -15.07 -2.78 -3.68
N GLU A 71 -14.83 -2.55 -4.97
CA GLU A 71 -13.46 -2.43 -5.49
C GLU A 71 -12.97 -0.99 -5.38
N VAL A 72 -11.79 -0.84 -4.77
CA VAL A 72 -11.08 0.41 -4.56
C VAL A 72 -9.71 0.33 -5.22
N LEU A 73 -9.33 1.37 -5.96
CA LEU A 73 -7.95 1.53 -6.43
C LEU A 73 -7.23 2.53 -5.52
N LEU A 74 -6.00 2.22 -5.13
CA LEU A 74 -5.20 3.04 -4.23
C LEU A 74 -3.83 3.33 -4.85
N GLY A 75 -3.58 4.60 -5.17
CA GLY A 75 -2.30 5.12 -5.64
C GLY A 75 -1.50 5.74 -4.51
N TYR A 76 -0.27 5.25 -4.34
CA TYR A 76 0.65 5.66 -3.30
C TYR A 76 2.05 5.90 -3.87
N ASN A 77 2.68 7.00 -3.46
CA ASN A 77 4.01 7.40 -3.91
C ASN A 77 5.02 7.48 -2.77
N ASP A 78 4.63 8.10 -1.65
CA ASP A 78 5.40 8.22 -0.43
C ASP A 78 4.50 8.80 0.69
N VAL A 79 4.93 8.69 1.95
CA VAL A 79 4.24 9.24 3.12
C VAL A 79 4.12 10.76 3.09
N SER A 80 5.06 11.44 2.42
CA SER A 80 5.05 12.90 2.26
C SER A 80 4.17 13.39 1.10
N ALA A 81 3.64 12.47 0.29
CA ALA A 81 2.82 12.77 -0.88
C ALA A 81 1.35 12.41 -0.63
N PRO A 82 0.39 13.07 -1.33
CA PRO A 82 -1.00 12.67 -1.28
C PRO A 82 -1.19 11.21 -1.72
N THR A 83 -2.03 10.50 -0.99
CA THR A 83 -2.53 9.18 -1.40
C THR A 83 -3.84 9.37 -2.15
N VAL A 84 -3.97 8.76 -3.31
CA VAL A 84 -5.18 8.87 -4.14
C VAL A 84 -5.98 7.59 -4.06
N MET A 85 -7.26 7.72 -3.73
CA MET A 85 -8.21 6.60 -3.68
C MET A 85 -9.28 6.80 -4.74
N LEU A 86 -9.52 5.78 -5.55
CA LEU A 86 -10.58 5.76 -6.54
C LEU A 86 -11.57 4.66 -6.21
N ILE A 87 -12.84 5.02 -6.21
CA ILE A 87 -13.93 4.12 -5.89
C ILE A 87 -14.77 3.97 -7.15
N HIS A 88 -15.01 2.74 -7.57
CA HIS A 88 -15.96 2.49 -8.66
C HIS A 88 -17.39 2.76 -8.15
N GLY A 89 -18.01 3.79 -8.73
CA GLY A 89 -19.44 4.09 -8.57
C GLY A 89 -20.22 3.79 -9.85
N TYR A 90 -21.14 4.67 -10.23
CA TYR A 90 -21.85 4.58 -11.51
C TYR A 90 -20.89 4.84 -12.68
N TRP A 91 -20.62 3.81 -13.48
CA TRP A 91 -19.95 3.88 -14.78
C TRP A 91 -18.74 4.81 -14.83
N ILE A 92 -17.69 4.47 -14.08
CA ILE A 92 -16.37 5.03 -14.31
C ILE A 92 -15.74 4.26 -15.47
N LEU A 93 -15.60 4.95 -16.61
CA LEU A 93 -14.75 4.55 -17.73
C LEU A 93 -13.38 4.11 -17.18
N ASP A 94 -12.70 3.16 -17.80
CA ASP A 94 -11.32 2.73 -17.49
C ASP A 94 -10.31 3.91 -17.61
N ILE A 95 -10.34 4.91 -16.70
CA ILE A 95 -9.55 6.16 -16.81
C ILE A 95 -8.04 5.88 -16.69
N PHE A 96 -7.65 4.70 -16.19
CA PHE A 96 -6.26 4.32 -16.00
C PHE A 96 -5.80 3.18 -16.92
N ARG A 97 -6.60 2.78 -17.92
CA ARG A 97 -6.16 1.87 -18.99
C ARG A 97 -5.55 2.61 -20.18
N LEU A 98 -5.11 3.86 -19.99
CA LEU A 98 -4.37 4.61 -20.98
C LEU A 98 -2.88 4.27 -20.89
N ARG A 99 -2.49 3.39 -21.81
CA ARG A 99 -1.15 2.87 -22.19
C ARG A 99 -0.81 1.50 -21.65
#